data_AF-A0A7W7I2G1-F1
#
_entry.id   AF-A0A7W7I2G1-F1
#
_cell.length_a   1.000
_cell.length_b   1.000
_cell.length_c   1.000
_cell.angle_alpha   90.00
_cell.angle_beta   90.00
_cell.angle_gamma   90.00
#
_symmetry.space_group_name_H-M   'P 1'
#
loop_
_entity.id
_entity.type
_entity.pdbx_description
1 polymer ?
#
loop_
_entity_poly.entity_id
_entity_poly.type
_entity_poly.pdbx_seq_one_letter_code
_entity_poly.pdbx_strand_id
1 'polypeptide(L)'
;MRPFALLHRDGADHVDVLEGDIVTVDALADIPLTPGKPGPQTLALIPFRQIAERGFDCVDDGTPLECLRIAAHTTRPLREIIDGLPAAPVALAGGSFDITDDAYGEIVAEVLRDEIGHGEGANFVIHRVFTATVGGDPLDAARAAFRNLLTGERGAYWTFLVHTGTRTLVGATPERHVSVADGLTMMNPISGTFRHDGTRDLLDFLADPKETDELYMVLDEELKMMAAVAEHGGQVVGPYLKRMAHLTHTEYLLAGKGSLDVREVLRATMFAPTVTGSPLENACRVIARHERRGRGYYAGVLALLGHDDEGRQTLDAPILIRTAEISPAGALRVPVGATLVRHSTAAGEVAETHTKAAGVLAALGAAPPPGPAASRPDDGPEVLAALAARNDGLARFWLDQRRPGALTVPGLDGRTAVIVDNEDTFTAMLAHQLRALGLTVTVVPWTVAVVPAADLVVVGPGPGDPASDDPKMLMLRGLVADLLTADRPLLAVCLGHQILCATLGLRLHRRDQPYQGVARDIDLFGTVRRVGFYSSFTALADPVDGVEIAADPADGTVHALRGPGFAGVQFHPESVLSADGVALLAELLPPLLSRTVSPAVNG
;
A
#
# COMPACT_ATOMS: atom_id res chain seq x y z
N MET A 1 -13.40 -34.41 2.34
CA MET A 1 -13.49 -34.16 0.88
C MET A 1 -12.09 -33.89 0.36
N ARG A 2 -11.79 -34.09 -0.94
CA ARG A 2 -10.48 -33.67 -1.47
C ARG A 2 -10.39 -32.13 -1.47
N PRO A 3 -9.18 -31.55 -1.35
CA PRO A 3 -9.00 -30.10 -1.47
C PRO A 3 -9.46 -29.56 -2.82
N PHE A 4 -10.05 -28.37 -2.81
CA PHE A 4 -10.53 -27.70 -4.02
C PHE A 4 -10.62 -26.19 -3.83
N ALA A 5 -10.73 -25.46 -4.94
CA ALA A 5 -11.12 -24.06 -4.95
C ALA A 5 -12.14 -23.77 -6.05
N LEU A 6 -13.11 -22.91 -5.74
CA LEU A 6 -14.06 -22.32 -6.69
C LEU A 6 -13.77 -20.82 -6.75
N LEU A 7 -13.41 -20.30 -7.91
CA LEU A 7 -13.06 -18.89 -8.09
C LEU A 7 -13.99 -18.27 -9.15
N HIS A 8 -14.73 -17.24 -8.76
CA HIS A 8 -15.47 -16.38 -9.67
C HIS A 8 -14.73 -15.04 -9.73
N ARG A 9 -14.16 -14.72 -10.90
CA ARG A 9 -13.36 -13.51 -11.12
C ARG A 9 -14.23 -12.42 -11.75
N ASP A 10 -13.91 -11.16 -11.48
CA ASP A 10 -14.70 -10.01 -11.93
C ASP A 10 -14.98 -10.07 -13.44
N GLY A 11 -16.24 -9.82 -13.82
CA GLY A 11 -16.71 -9.90 -15.20
C GLY A 11 -16.86 -11.31 -15.81
N ALA A 12 -16.46 -12.39 -15.13
CA ALA A 12 -16.58 -13.74 -15.67
C ALA A 12 -18.03 -14.26 -15.63
N ASP A 13 -18.42 -14.99 -16.68
CA ASP A 13 -19.70 -15.72 -16.78
C ASP A 13 -19.61 -17.17 -16.29
N HIS A 14 -18.45 -17.54 -15.73
CA HIS A 14 -18.11 -18.88 -15.29
C HIS A 14 -17.33 -18.85 -13.96
N VAL A 15 -17.25 -20.00 -13.31
CA VAL A 15 -16.44 -20.25 -12.11
C VAL A 15 -15.30 -21.20 -12.49
N ASP A 16 -14.08 -20.83 -12.15
CA ASP A 16 -12.91 -21.71 -12.20
C ASP A 16 -13.00 -22.74 -11.06
N VAL A 17 -12.93 -24.02 -11.41
CA VAL A 17 -12.93 -25.16 -10.48
C VAL A 17 -11.54 -25.78 -10.49
N LEU A 18 -10.85 -25.65 -9.36
CA LEU A 18 -9.49 -26.14 -9.15
C LEU A 18 -9.52 -27.32 -8.19
N GLU A 19 -8.91 -28.43 -8.57
CA GLU A 19 -8.80 -29.63 -7.73
C GLU A 19 -7.34 -30.10 -7.68
N GLY A 20 -6.93 -30.59 -6.52
CA GLY A 20 -5.54 -30.98 -6.31
C GLY A 20 -5.22 -31.37 -4.88
N ASP A 21 -3.92 -31.39 -4.59
CA ASP A 21 -3.40 -31.72 -3.27
C ASP A 21 -2.82 -30.47 -2.62
N ILE A 22 -2.95 -30.36 -1.29
CA ILE A 22 -2.31 -29.30 -0.51
C ILE A 22 -0.89 -29.74 -0.16
N VAL A 23 0.05 -28.82 -0.40
CA VAL A 23 1.40 -28.88 0.18
C VAL A 23 1.64 -27.63 1.00
N THR A 24 2.46 -27.73 2.04
CA THR A 24 2.94 -26.58 2.79
C THR A 24 4.39 -26.34 2.40
N VAL A 25 4.75 -25.07 2.23
CA VAL A 25 6.11 -24.64 1.95
C VAL A 25 6.52 -23.55 2.94
N ASP A 26 7.81 -23.37 3.16
CA ASP A 26 8.30 -22.43 4.18
C ASP A 26 8.48 -21.01 3.63
N ALA A 27 8.87 -20.87 2.35
CA ALA A 27 9.11 -19.59 1.70
C ALA A 27 8.31 -19.41 0.40
N LEU A 28 8.10 -18.16 -0.03
CA LEU A 28 7.47 -17.84 -1.32
C LEU A 28 8.26 -18.41 -2.50
N ALA A 29 9.59 -18.43 -2.41
CA ALA A 29 10.44 -19.00 -3.44
C ALA A 29 10.16 -20.50 -3.70
N ASP A 30 9.66 -21.21 -2.67
CA ASP A 30 9.35 -22.64 -2.72
C ASP A 30 7.95 -22.94 -3.26
N ILE A 31 7.13 -21.92 -3.57
CA ILE A 31 5.80 -22.10 -4.16
C ILE A 31 5.96 -22.90 -5.48
N PRO A 32 5.27 -24.05 -5.64
CA PRO A 32 5.42 -24.88 -6.82
C PRO A 32 5.00 -24.14 -8.09
N LEU A 33 5.94 -23.95 -9.01
CA LEU A 33 5.67 -23.37 -10.33
C LEU A 33 6.61 -24.02 -11.34
N THR A 34 6.09 -24.94 -12.15
CA THR A 34 6.89 -25.70 -13.12
C THR A 34 6.96 -24.95 -14.46
N PRO A 35 8.14 -24.60 -14.96
CA PRO A 35 8.26 -23.90 -16.25
C PRO A 35 7.64 -24.68 -17.42
N GLY A 36 7.07 -23.95 -18.38
CA GLY A 36 6.67 -24.50 -19.68
C GLY A 36 5.35 -25.27 -19.73
N LYS A 37 4.62 -25.43 -18.62
CA LYS A 37 3.23 -25.92 -18.63
C LYS A 37 2.26 -24.73 -18.60
N PRO A 38 1.49 -24.46 -19.67
CA PRO A 38 0.54 -23.36 -19.69
C PRO A 38 -0.65 -23.63 -18.75
N GLY A 39 -1.31 -22.56 -18.35
CA GLY A 39 -2.45 -22.56 -17.44
C GLY A 39 -2.07 -22.42 -15.97
N PRO A 40 -3.08 -22.36 -15.08
CA PRO A 40 -2.86 -22.26 -13.64
C PRO A 40 -2.25 -23.56 -13.10
N GLN A 41 -1.26 -23.42 -12.21
CA GLN A 41 -0.54 -24.55 -11.63
C GLN A 41 -0.65 -24.62 -10.11
N THR A 42 -0.69 -23.47 -9.44
CA THR A 42 -0.75 -23.41 -7.98
C THR A 42 -1.65 -22.27 -7.54
N LEU A 43 -2.55 -22.57 -6.59
CA LEU A 43 -3.22 -21.55 -5.79
C LEU A 43 -2.56 -21.52 -4.41
N ALA A 44 -1.75 -20.50 -4.14
CA ALA A 44 -1.10 -20.30 -2.85
C ALA A 44 -1.99 -19.46 -1.92
N LEU A 45 -2.12 -19.89 -0.67
CA LEU A 45 -2.72 -19.14 0.43
C LEU A 45 -1.55 -18.61 1.25
N ILE A 46 -1.30 -17.30 1.17
CA ILE A 46 -0.15 -16.66 1.81
C ILE A 46 -0.63 -15.96 3.09
N PRO A 47 -0.21 -16.43 4.28
CA PRO A 47 -0.63 -15.85 5.55
C PRO A 47 0.13 -14.55 5.86
N PHE A 48 -0.43 -13.73 6.73
CA PHE A 48 0.18 -12.45 7.12
C PHE A 48 1.58 -12.62 7.72
N ARG A 49 1.81 -13.69 8.49
CA ARG A 49 3.12 -13.97 9.10
C ARG A 49 4.25 -14.17 8.08
N GLN A 50 3.92 -14.40 6.82
CA GLN A 50 4.91 -14.52 5.75
C GLN A 50 5.66 -13.21 5.49
N ILE A 51 5.16 -12.07 6.00
CA ILE A 51 5.88 -10.79 5.99
C ILE A 51 7.26 -10.86 6.65
N ALA A 52 7.49 -11.83 7.55
CA ALA A 52 8.79 -12.11 8.15
C ALA A 52 9.90 -12.39 7.11
N GLU A 53 9.57 -12.86 5.90
CA GLU A 53 10.53 -13.00 4.80
C GLU A 53 11.14 -11.66 4.33
N ARG A 54 10.46 -10.55 4.61
CA ARG A 54 10.98 -9.20 4.39
C ARG A 54 11.81 -8.69 5.57
N GLY A 55 11.90 -9.45 6.66
CA GLY A 55 12.52 -9.02 7.92
C GLY A 55 11.64 -8.11 8.77
N PHE A 56 10.34 -8.05 8.50
CA PHE A 56 9.42 -7.17 9.23
C PHE A 56 8.75 -7.91 10.39
N ASP A 57 8.36 -7.15 11.42
CA ASP A 57 7.71 -7.69 12.61
C ASP A 57 6.30 -8.20 12.31
N CYS A 58 5.91 -9.31 12.95
CA CYS A 58 4.52 -9.78 12.93
C CYS A 58 4.22 -10.60 14.18
N VAL A 59 2.95 -10.68 14.56
CA VAL A 59 2.50 -11.64 15.57
C VAL A 59 2.43 -13.02 14.92
N ASP A 60 3.46 -13.84 15.15
CA ASP A 60 3.52 -15.21 14.60
C ASP A 60 2.48 -16.12 15.28
N ASP A 61 1.49 -16.56 14.51
CA ASP A 61 0.45 -17.50 14.92
C ASP A 61 0.62 -18.92 14.35
N GLY A 62 1.74 -19.19 13.66
CA GLY A 62 2.05 -20.47 13.05
C GLY A 62 1.20 -20.82 11.82
N THR A 63 0.43 -19.87 11.26
CA THR A 63 -0.38 -20.13 10.06
C THR A 63 0.52 -20.52 8.88
N PRO A 64 0.31 -21.68 8.25
CA PRO A 64 1.18 -22.17 7.17
C PRO A 64 0.97 -21.39 5.87
N LEU A 65 2.01 -21.31 5.03
CA LEU A 65 1.89 -21.04 3.61
C LEU A 65 1.43 -22.32 2.90
N GLU A 66 0.14 -22.41 2.58
CA GLU A 66 -0.48 -23.58 1.95
C GLU A 66 -0.57 -23.38 0.43
N CYS A 67 -0.29 -24.41 -0.35
CA CYS A 67 -0.35 -24.40 -1.81
C CYS A 67 -1.23 -25.54 -2.31
N LEU A 68 -2.34 -25.20 -2.96
CA LEU A 68 -3.10 -26.16 -3.75
C LEU A 68 -2.37 -26.39 -5.08
N ARG A 69 -1.73 -27.54 -5.22
CA ARG A 69 -1.10 -27.98 -6.47
C ARG A 69 -2.19 -28.45 -7.42
N ILE A 70 -2.46 -27.69 -8.47
CA ILE A 70 -3.59 -27.88 -9.36
C ILE A 70 -3.33 -29.09 -10.25
N ALA A 71 -4.05 -30.18 -9.98
CA ALA A 71 -4.04 -31.39 -10.78
C ALA A 71 -5.09 -31.35 -11.88
N ALA A 72 -6.23 -30.71 -11.62
CA ALA A 72 -7.29 -30.45 -12.59
C ALA A 72 -7.81 -29.02 -12.47
N HIS A 73 -7.99 -28.38 -13.62
CA HIS A 73 -8.64 -27.07 -13.77
C HIS A 73 -9.73 -27.22 -14.81
N THR A 74 -10.96 -26.89 -14.43
CA THR A 74 -12.09 -26.79 -15.36
C THR A 74 -12.89 -25.54 -15.09
N THR A 75 -13.67 -25.09 -16.07
CA THR A 75 -14.62 -23.99 -15.88
C THR A 75 -16.05 -24.53 -15.88
N ARG A 76 -16.94 -23.88 -15.13
CA ARG A 76 -18.38 -24.19 -15.12
C ARG A 76 -19.19 -22.91 -15.25
N PRO A 77 -20.28 -22.89 -16.04
CA PRO A 77 -21.15 -21.73 -16.12
C PRO A 77 -21.62 -21.28 -14.74
N LEU A 78 -21.59 -19.96 -14.49
CA LEU A 78 -21.93 -19.38 -13.18
C LEU A 78 -23.31 -19.85 -12.68
N ARG A 79 -24.28 -19.89 -13.59
CA ARG A 79 -25.65 -20.31 -13.27
C ARG A 79 -25.72 -21.77 -12.80
N GLU A 80 -24.97 -22.66 -13.43
CA GLU A 80 -24.94 -24.08 -13.04
C GLU A 80 -24.40 -24.25 -11.62
N ILE A 81 -23.35 -23.50 -11.27
CA ILE A 81 -22.78 -23.49 -9.92
C ILE A 81 -23.80 -22.97 -8.90
N ILE A 82 -24.44 -21.82 -9.16
CA ILE A 82 -25.43 -21.23 -8.25
C ILE A 82 -26.61 -22.18 -8.01
N ASP A 83 -27.10 -22.85 -9.05
CA ASP A 83 -28.23 -23.78 -8.99
C ASP A 83 -27.86 -25.08 -8.25
N GLY A 84 -26.59 -25.49 -8.30
CA GLY A 84 -26.07 -26.69 -7.62
C GLY A 84 -25.65 -26.49 -6.16
N LEU A 85 -25.47 -25.24 -5.70
CA LEU A 85 -25.07 -24.93 -4.33
C LEU A 85 -26.28 -24.91 -3.37
N PRO A 86 -26.09 -25.26 -2.09
CA PRO A 86 -27.16 -25.26 -1.10
C PRO A 86 -27.72 -23.84 -0.90
N ALA A 87 -29.05 -23.73 -0.90
CA ALA A 87 -29.78 -22.50 -0.63
C ALA A 87 -30.27 -22.39 0.82
N ALA A 88 -29.96 -23.39 1.66
CA ALA A 88 -30.37 -23.40 3.07
C ALA A 88 -29.65 -22.27 3.83
N PRO A 89 -30.32 -21.59 4.79
CA PRO A 89 -29.68 -20.62 5.65
C PRO A 89 -28.52 -21.24 6.43
N VAL A 90 -27.42 -20.50 6.56
CA VAL A 90 -26.30 -20.88 7.42
C VAL A 90 -26.74 -20.64 8.87
N ALA A 91 -26.71 -21.69 9.68
CA ALA A 91 -27.02 -21.60 11.11
C ALA A 91 -25.75 -21.24 11.90
N LEU A 92 -25.82 -20.19 12.72
CA LEU A 92 -24.72 -19.76 13.58
C LEU A 92 -25.15 -19.67 15.03
N ALA A 93 -24.20 -19.91 15.95
CA ALA A 93 -24.37 -19.73 17.38
C ALA A 93 -23.25 -18.85 17.97
N GLY A 94 -23.60 -17.98 18.93
CA GLY A 94 -22.63 -17.23 19.73
C GLY A 94 -21.88 -16.11 19.00
N GLY A 95 -22.49 -15.48 17.99
CA GLY A 95 -21.88 -14.42 17.18
C GLY A 95 -21.51 -13.16 17.96
N SER A 96 -20.22 -12.82 18.02
CA SER A 96 -19.73 -11.56 18.61
C SER A 96 -18.31 -11.22 18.16
N PHE A 97 -17.94 -9.93 18.23
CA PHE A 97 -16.54 -9.52 18.05
C PHE A 97 -15.70 -9.90 19.28
N ASP A 98 -14.46 -10.34 19.04
CA ASP A 98 -13.51 -10.66 20.09
C ASP A 98 -12.97 -9.42 20.82
N ILE A 99 -12.94 -8.28 20.12
CA ILE A 99 -12.72 -6.95 20.68
C ILE A 99 -14.04 -6.17 20.59
N THR A 100 -14.56 -5.73 21.74
CA THR A 100 -15.80 -4.96 21.81
C THR A 100 -15.67 -3.63 21.08
N ASP A 101 -16.80 -3.02 20.73
CA ASP A 101 -16.83 -1.71 20.08
C ASP A 101 -16.10 -0.64 20.91
N ASP A 102 -16.32 -0.62 22.23
CA ASP A 102 -15.63 0.32 23.14
C ASP A 102 -14.12 0.09 23.16
N ALA A 103 -13.67 -1.16 23.33
CA ALA A 103 -12.24 -1.49 23.38
C ALA A 103 -11.54 -1.23 22.03
N TYR A 104 -12.22 -1.47 20.91
CA TYR A 104 -11.68 -1.12 19.60
C TYR A 104 -11.60 0.39 19.43
N GLY A 105 -12.58 1.14 19.93
CA GLY A 105 -12.54 2.60 19.96
C GLY A 105 -11.36 3.17 20.76
N GLU A 106 -11.00 2.54 21.88
CA GLU A 106 -9.80 2.88 22.66
C GLU A 106 -8.52 2.65 21.86
N ILE A 107 -8.39 1.49 21.20
CA ILE A 107 -7.23 1.18 20.32
C ILE A 107 -7.11 2.23 19.21
N VAL A 108 -8.22 2.62 18.58
CA VAL A 108 -8.22 3.67 17.54
C VAL A 108 -7.69 4.99 18.11
N ALA A 109 -8.16 5.41 19.28
CA ALA A 109 -7.72 6.64 19.92
C ALA A 109 -6.22 6.60 20.32
N GLU A 110 -5.71 5.44 20.74
CA GLU A 110 -4.30 5.22 21.04
C GLU A 110 -3.45 5.31 19.76
N VAL A 111 -3.80 4.61 18.68
CA VAL A 111 -3.04 4.68 17.42
C VAL A 111 -2.98 6.11 16.86
N LEU A 112 -4.08 6.84 16.91
CA LEU A 112 -4.12 8.23 16.43
C LEU A 112 -3.19 9.15 17.22
N ARG A 113 -3.21 9.04 18.55
CA ARG A 113 -2.46 9.90 19.46
C ARG A 113 -0.99 9.50 19.53
N ASP A 114 -0.74 8.21 19.69
CA ASP A 114 0.55 7.66 20.11
C ASP A 114 1.38 7.19 18.92
N GLU A 115 0.78 6.79 17.80
CA GLU A 115 1.51 6.34 16.60
C GLU A 115 1.56 7.45 15.54
N ILE A 116 0.42 7.80 14.94
CA ILE A 116 0.35 8.85 13.90
C ILE A 116 0.82 10.19 14.45
N GLY A 117 0.38 10.51 15.68
CA GLY A 117 0.77 11.72 16.37
C GLY A 117 2.28 11.85 16.59
N HIS A 118 3.00 10.75 16.82
CA HIS A 118 4.46 10.75 17.05
C HIS A 118 5.27 10.48 15.78
N GLY A 119 4.67 10.57 14.60
CA GLY A 119 5.40 10.45 13.33
C GLY A 119 5.79 9.02 12.97
N GLU A 120 5.15 8.02 13.58
CA GLU A 120 5.37 6.61 13.24
C GLU A 120 4.85 6.29 11.83
N GLY A 121 3.92 7.07 11.29
CA GLY A 121 3.39 6.87 9.96
C GLY A 121 2.17 7.74 9.64
N ALA A 122 1.66 7.58 8.42
CA ALA A 122 0.50 8.33 7.92
C ALA A 122 -0.82 7.64 8.27
N ASN A 123 -0.83 6.30 8.20
CA ASN A 123 -2.00 5.48 8.39
C ASN A 123 -1.65 4.07 8.85
N PHE A 124 -2.56 3.44 9.58
CA PHE A 124 -2.43 2.06 10.07
C PHE A 124 -3.76 1.34 10.03
N VAL A 125 -3.75 0.01 9.89
CA VAL A 125 -4.94 -0.83 9.93
C VAL A 125 -4.77 -1.80 11.09
N ILE A 126 -5.66 -1.72 12.07
CA ILE A 126 -5.73 -2.68 13.19
C ILE A 126 -6.96 -3.55 13.01
N HIS A 127 -6.82 -4.86 13.21
CA HIS A 127 -7.93 -5.79 13.03
C HIS A 127 -8.61 -6.18 14.34
N ARG A 128 -9.88 -6.57 14.20
CA ARG A 128 -10.65 -7.36 15.17
C ARG A 128 -11.38 -8.48 14.43
N VAL A 129 -11.91 -9.45 15.16
CA VAL A 129 -12.48 -10.66 14.55
C VAL A 129 -13.90 -10.90 15.05
N PHE A 130 -14.85 -10.97 14.13
CA PHE A 130 -16.16 -11.53 14.45
C PHE A 130 -16.02 -13.06 14.55
N THR A 131 -16.48 -13.62 15.66
CA THR A 131 -16.40 -15.05 15.96
C THR A 131 -17.78 -15.64 16.17
N ALA A 132 -17.96 -16.88 15.73
CA ALA A 132 -19.19 -17.66 15.91
C ALA A 132 -18.88 -19.16 15.77
N THR A 133 -19.88 -20.00 16.02
CA THR A 133 -19.82 -21.44 15.70
C THR A 133 -20.89 -21.77 14.65
N VAL A 134 -20.47 -22.46 13.60
CA VAL A 134 -21.36 -22.99 12.56
C VAL A 134 -22.13 -24.19 13.10
N GLY A 135 -23.45 -24.18 12.89
CA GLY A 135 -24.30 -25.35 13.10
C GLY A 135 -24.32 -26.24 11.86
N GLY A 136 -24.24 -27.56 12.05
CA GLY A 136 -24.24 -28.53 10.95
C GLY A 136 -22.85 -28.74 10.35
N ASP A 137 -22.81 -29.13 9.07
CA ASP A 137 -21.55 -29.37 8.36
C ASP A 137 -20.86 -28.05 7.94
N PRO A 138 -19.61 -27.81 8.35
CA PRO A 138 -18.89 -26.57 8.03
C PRO A 138 -18.71 -26.30 6.53
N LEU A 139 -18.59 -27.35 5.70
CA LEU A 139 -18.39 -27.20 4.27
C LEU A 139 -19.71 -26.86 3.57
N ASP A 140 -20.83 -27.43 4.00
CA ASP A 140 -22.15 -27.06 3.49
C ASP A 140 -22.48 -25.60 3.83
N ALA A 141 -22.12 -25.14 5.04
CA ALA A 141 -22.25 -23.73 5.40
C ALA A 141 -21.39 -22.82 4.51
N ALA A 142 -20.13 -23.20 4.24
CA ALA A 142 -19.25 -22.44 3.36
C ALA A 142 -19.79 -22.37 1.91
N ARG A 143 -20.37 -23.47 1.41
CA ARG A 143 -21.02 -23.52 0.09
C ARG A 143 -22.26 -22.65 -0.01
N ALA A 144 -23.09 -22.65 1.04
CA ALA A 144 -24.26 -21.77 1.12
C ALA A 144 -23.83 -20.30 1.17
N ALA A 145 -22.79 -19.97 1.94
CA ALA A 145 -22.21 -18.63 1.97
C ALA A 145 -21.66 -18.22 0.60
N PHE A 146 -20.92 -19.10 -0.09
CA PHE A 146 -20.40 -18.84 -1.44
C PHE A 146 -21.53 -18.55 -2.43
N ARG A 147 -22.62 -19.34 -2.40
CA ARG A 147 -23.83 -19.07 -3.20
C ARG A 147 -24.40 -17.69 -2.91
N ASN A 148 -24.56 -17.37 -1.63
CA ASN A 148 -25.14 -16.09 -1.21
C ASN A 148 -24.28 -14.92 -1.70
N LEU A 149 -22.94 -15.02 -1.62
CA LEU A 149 -22.03 -14.02 -2.17
C LEU A 149 -22.18 -13.88 -3.69
N LEU A 150 -22.19 -14.99 -4.44
CA LEU A 150 -22.36 -14.95 -5.92
C LEU A 150 -23.68 -14.28 -6.34
N THR A 151 -24.72 -14.36 -5.52
CA THR A 151 -26.04 -13.77 -5.84
C THR A 151 -26.27 -12.38 -5.27
N GLY A 152 -25.63 -12.06 -4.13
CA GLY A 152 -25.87 -10.85 -3.35
C GLY A 152 -24.80 -9.78 -3.53
N GLU A 153 -23.56 -10.16 -3.77
CA GLU A 153 -22.44 -9.24 -3.95
C GLU A 153 -22.19 -8.96 -5.44
N ARG A 154 -21.74 -7.73 -5.75
CA ARG A 154 -21.38 -7.33 -7.12
C ARG A 154 -20.13 -6.48 -7.09
N GLY A 155 -19.33 -6.55 -8.14
CA GLY A 155 -18.10 -5.76 -8.26
C GLY A 155 -16.96 -6.23 -7.35
N ALA A 156 -17.06 -7.42 -6.76
CA ALA A 156 -15.93 -8.08 -6.15
C ALA A 156 -14.88 -8.42 -7.23
N TYR A 157 -13.60 -8.22 -6.92
CA TYR A 157 -12.51 -8.67 -7.78
C TYR A 157 -12.53 -10.19 -7.89
N TRP A 158 -12.60 -10.87 -6.73
CA TRP A 158 -12.79 -12.31 -6.63
C TRP A 158 -13.91 -12.63 -5.63
N THR A 159 -14.83 -13.52 -6.02
CA THR A 159 -15.67 -14.28 -5.09
C THR A 159 -15.18 -15.72 -5.07
N PHE A 160 -14.86 -16.26 -3.91
CA PHE A 160 -14.16 -17.55 -3.82
C PHE A 160 -14.64 -18.45 -2.68
N LEU A 161 -14.41 -19.75 -2.87
CA LEU A 161 -14.49 -20.79 -1.85
C LEU A 161 -13.27 -21.69 -1.99
N VAL A 162 -12.39 -21.71 -0.99
CA VAL A 162 -11.17 -22.53 -0.96
C VAL A 162 -11.24 -23.49 0.22
N HIS A 163 -11.17 -24.79 -0.05
CA HIS A 163 -11.17 -25.84 0.98
C HIS A 163 -9.85 -26.61 0.92
N THR A 164 -9.05 -26.53 1.99
CA THR A 164 -7.73 -27.19 2.06
C THR A 164 -7.80 -28.56 2.75
N GLY A 165 -8.96 -28.91 3.33
CA GLY A 165 -9.14 -30.07 4.20
C GLY A 165 -8.85 -29.78 5.67
N THR A 166 -7.96 -28.82 5.97
CA THR A 166 -7.65 -28.34 7.34
C THR A 166 -8.41 -27.07 7.70
N ARG A 167 -8.90 -26.32 6.70
CA ARG A 167 -9.73 -25.13 6.84
C ARG A 167 -10.52 -24.86 5.56
N THR A 168 -11.49 -23.95 5.66
CA THR A 168 -12.25 -23.44 4.52
C THR A 168 -12.28 -21.92 4.55
N LEU A 169 -11.86 -21.28 3.46
CA LEU A 169 -11.97 -19.83 3.26
C LEU A 169 -13.11 -19.54 2.28
N VAL A 170 -14.00 -18.60 2.61
CA VAL A 170 -15.06 -18.14 1.72
C VAL A 170 -15.17 -16.62 1.79
N GLY A 171 -15.17 -15.93 0.65
CA GLY A 171 -15.10 -14.48 0.64
C GLY A 171 -15.45 -13.85 -0.70
N ALA A 172 -15.67 -12.54 -0.67
CA ALA A 172 -15.88 -11.70 -1.84
C ALA A 172 -15.05 -10.42 -1.66
N THR A 173 -13.81 -10.46 -2.14
CA THR A 173 -12.83 -9.38 -1.97
C THR A 173 -12.93 -8.39 -3.13
N PRO A 174 -13.00 -7.07 -2.86
CA PRO A 174 -13.07 -6.06 -3.90
C PRO A 174 -11.72 -5.75 -4.55
N GLU A 175 -10.62 -6.18 -3.91
CA GLU A 175 -9.31 -5.58 -4.13
C GLU A 175 -8.28 -6.61 -4.58
N ARG A 176 -7.66 -6.31 -5.72
CA ARG A 176 -6.47 -7.00 -6.23
C ARG A 176 -5.27 -6.55 -5.41
N HIS A 177 -4.47 -7.50 -4.94
CA HIS A 177 -3.16 -7.20 -4.39
C HIS A 177 -2.17 -6.87 -5.51
N VAL A 178 -1.95 -7.85 -6.40
CA VAL A 178 -1.06 -7.72 -7.56
C VAL A 178 -1.45 -8.76 -8.62
N SER A 179 -1.30 -8.41 -9.89
CA SER A 179 -1.41 -9.36 -11.00
C SER A 179 -0.26 -9.17 -11.98
N VAL A 180 0.21 -10.26 -12.60
CA VAL A 180 1.20 -10.25 -13.68
C VAL A 180 0.64 -11.00 -14.88
N ALA A 181 0.53 -10.32 -16.01
CA ALA A 181 0.14 -10.92 -17.29
C ALA A 181 0.90 -10.21 -18.42
N ASP A 182 1.43 -10.97 -19.39
CA ASP A 182 2.23 -10.41 -20.50
C ASP A 182 3.38 -9.48 -20.04
N GLY A 183 4.04 -9.84 -18.93
CA GLY A 183 5.10 -9.03 -18.32
C GLY A 183 4.63 -7.68 -17.73
N LEU A 184 3.32 -7.45 -17.66
CA LEU A 184 2.72 -6.27 -17.04
C LEU A 184 2.26 -6.60 -15.62
N THR A 185 2.91 -5.98 -14.64
CA THR A 185 2.49 -5.98 -13.25
C THR A 185 1.44 -4.91 -13.04
N MET A 186 0.33 -5.26 -12.38
CA MET A 186 -0.75 -4.33 -12.05
C MET A 186 -1.13 -4.39 -10.57
N MET A 187 -1.43 -3.22 -10.00
CA MET A 187 -1.98 -3.04 -8.65
C MET A 187 -3.18 -2.10 -8.73
N ASN A 188 -4.00 -2.03 -7.69
CA ASN A 188 -5.28 -1.35 -7.74
C ASN A 188 -5.55 -0.67 -6.39
N PRO A 189 -4.98 0.53 -6.16
CA PRO A 189 -5.28 1.30 -4.97
C PRO A 189 -6.74 1.77 -4.99
N ILE A 190 -7.49 1.34 -3.98
CA ILE A 190 -8.90 1.66 -3.78
C ILE A 190 -9.05 2.40 -2.45
N SER A 191 -9.66 3.59 -2.49
CA SER A 191 -10.06 4.30 -1.27
C SER A 191 -11.19 5.27 -1.55
N GLY A 192 -11.78 5.79 -0.47
CA GLY A 192 -12.99 6.59 -0.47
C GLY A 192 -14.25 5.75 -0.72
N THR A 193 -15.33 6.06 -0.01
CA THR A 193 -16.56 5.24 -0.03
C THR A 193 -17.82 6.07 -0.17
N PHE A 194 -18.46 5.98 -1.33
CA PHE A 194 -19.79 6.53 -1.57
C PHE A 194 -20.86 5.49 -1.26
N ARG A 195 -21.74 5.77 -0.29
CA ARG A 195 -22.85 4.88 0.06
C ARG A 195 -24.07 5.14 -0.81
N HIS A 196 -24.64 4.10 -1.42
CA HIS A 196 -25.82 4.24 -2.29
C HIS A 196 -27.13 4.52 -1.53
N ASP A 197 -27.16 4.20 -0.23
CA ASP A 197 -28.30 4.45 0.67
C ASP A 197 -28.24 5.84 1.35
N GLY A 198 -27.20 6.62 1.05
CA GLY A 198 -27.01 7.96 1.60
C GLY A 198 -27.80 9.04 0.86
N THR A 199 -27.92 10.20 1.50
CA THR A 199 -28.51 11.41 0.89
C THR A 199 -27.49 12.27 0.14
N ARG A 200 -26.20 11.86 0.16
CA ARG A 200 -25.09 12.60 -0.43
C ARG A 200 -25.11 12.44 -1.95
N ASP A 201 -24.88 13.52 -2.69
CA ASP A 201 -24.71 13.47 -4.13
C ASP A 201 -23.34 12.89 -4.52
N LEU A 202 -23.24 12.18 -5.66
CA LEU A 202 -21.99 11.59 -6.11
C LEU A 202 -20.94 12.65 -6.45
N LEU A 203 -21.33 13.78 -7.05
CA LEU A 203 -20.40 14.87 -7.37
C LEU A 203 -19.87 15.53 -6.09
N ASP A 204 -20.72 15.68 -5.07
CA ASP A 204 -20.30 16.17 -3.75
C ASP A 204 -19.31 15.21 -3.07
N PHE A 205 -19.45 13.90 -3.28
CA PHE A 205 -18.46 12.91 -2.86
C PHE A 205 -17.16 13.03 -3.67
N LEU A 206 -17.25 13.16 -4.98
CA LEU A 206 -16.08 13.27 -5.85
C LEU A 206 -15.28 14.56 -5.62
N ALA A 207 -15.94 15.63 -5.22
CA ALA A 207 -15.34 16.91 -4.88
C ALA A 207 -14.83 17.00 -3.42
N ASP A 208 -15.04 15.97 -2.59
CA ASP A 208 -14.61 15.97 -1.20
C ASP A 208 -13.07 15.91 -1.10
N PRO A 209 -12.42 16.94 -0.52
CA PRO A 209 -10.98 16.91 -0.31
C PRO A 209 -10.53 15.75 0.57
N LYS A 210 -11.34 15.34 1.56
CA LYS A 210 -11.01 14.22 2.45
C LYS A 210 -10.91 12.92 1.65
N GLU A 211 -11.94 12.59 0.87
CA GLU A 211 -11.98 11.36 0.06
C GLU A 211 -10.89 11.35 -1.02
N THR A 212 -10.58 12.53 -1.55
CA THR A 212 -9.51 12.71 -2.55
C THR A 212 -8.12 12.50 -1.94
N ASP A 213 -7.85 13.12 -0.78
CA ASP A 213 -6.57 12.97 -0.06
C ASP A 213 -6.37 11.51 0.40
N GLU A 214 -7.42 10.83 0.86
CA GLU A 214 -7.36 9.41 1.23
C GLU A 214 -7.01 8.52 0.03
N LEU A 215 -7.55 8.79 -1.15
CA LEU A 215 -7.20 8.06 -2.38
C LEU A 215 -5.75 8.32 -2.81
N TYR A 216 -5.28 9.56 -2.74
CA TYR A 216 -3.90 9.86 -3.12
C TYR A 216 -2.87 9.29 -2.15
N MET A 217 -3.21 9.22 -0.86
CA MET A 217 -2.36 8.57 0.12
C MET A 217 -2.13 7.11 -0.26
N VAL A 218 -3.20 6.32 -0.47
CA VAL A 218 -3.03 4.91 -0.86
C VAL A 218 -2.39 4.74 -2.24
N LEU A 219 -2.61 5.71 -3.15
CA LEU A 219 -1.95 5.73 -4.45
C LEU A 219 -0.43 5.83 -4.32
N ASP A 220 0.07 6.77 -3.51
CA ASP A 220 1.52 6.89 -3.27
C ASP A 220 2.07 5.62 -2.63
N GLU A 221 1.37 5.03 -1.65
CA GLU A 221 1.85 3.84 -0.97
C GLU A 221 1.95 2.62 -1.88
N GLU A 222 0.98 2.38 -2.74
CA GLU A 222 1.08 1.32 -3.73
C GLU A 222 2.07 1.65 -4.85
N LEU A 223 2.28 2.93 -5.15
CA LEU A 223 3.29 3.36 -6.10
C LEU A 223 4.71 3.10 -5.60
N LYS A 224 4.96 3.18 -4.28
CA LYS A 224 6.22 2.72 -3.66
C LYS A 224 6.44 1.22 -3.91
N MET A 225 5.40 0.40 -3.76
CA MET A 225 5.48 -1.04 -4.05
C MET A 225 5.71 -1.30 -5.54
N MET A 226 4.96 -0.62 -6.41
CA MET A 226 5.11 -0.73 -7.86
C MET A 226 6.52 -0.31 -8.30
N ALA A 227 7.09 0.74 -7.70
CA ALA A 227 8.47 1.18 -7.94
C ALA A 227 9.52 0.12 -7.61
N ALA A 228 9.24 -0.80 -6.68
CA ALA A 228 10.16 -1.89 -6.34
C ALA A 228 10.10 -3.06 -7.33
N VAL A 229 8.96 -3.27 -8.01
CA VAL A 229 8.75 -4.43 -8.90
C VAL A 229 8.75 -4.09 -10.39
N ALA A 230 8.53 -2.82 -10.75
CA ALA A 230 8.55 -2.35 -12.13
C ALA A 230 9.90 -1.73 -12.50
N GLU A 231 10.46 -2.14 -13.64
CA GLU A 231 11.81 -1.74 -14.09
C GLU A 231 11.96 -0.23 -14.30
N HIS A 232 10.88 0.42 -14.73
CA HIS A 232 10.84 1.86 -15.05
C HIS A 232 9.85 2.62 -14.16
N GLY A 233 9.48 2.03 -13.02
CA GLY A 233 8.42 2.52 -12.14
C GLY A 233 7.02 2.21 -12.64
N GLY A 234 6.02 2.60 -11.86
CA GLY A 234 4.61 2.43 -12.19
C GLY A 234 4.03 3.59 -12.98
N GLN A 235 3.15 3.29 -13.93
CA GLN A 235 2.23 4.26 -14.53
C GLN A 235 0.90 4.25 -13.77
N VAL A 236 0.43 5.43 -13.40
CA VAL A 236 -0.88 5.69 -12.80
C VAL A 236 -1.91 5.88 -13.91
N VAL A 237 -3.02 5.14 -13.84
CA VAL A 237 -4.13 5.21 -14.80
C VAL A 237 -5.45 5.32 -14.02
N GLY A 238 -6.33 6.24 -14.43
CA GLY A 238 -7.59 6.53 -13.73
C GLY A 238 -7.73 8.02 -13.40
N PRO A 239 -8.51 8.39 -12.38
CA PRO A 239 -9.25 7.50 -11.48
C PRO A 239 -10.54 6.95 -12.10
N TYR A 240 -11.05 5.87 -11.52
CA TYR A 240 -12.29 5.18 -11.91
C TYR A 240 -13.25 5.03 -10.72
N LEU A 241 -14.49 4.66 -11.00
CA LEU A 241 -15.47 4.26 -9.99
C LEU A 241 -15.57 2.73 -9.90
N LYS A 242 -15.11 2.15 -8.78
CA LYS A 242 -15.31 0.74 -8.46
C LYS A 242 -16.66 0.55 -7.78
N ARG A 243 -17.65 0.15 -8.56
CA ARG A 243 -19.04 0.05 -8.11
C ARG A 243 -19.33 -1.33 -7.52
N MET A 244 -19.70 -1.36 -6.24
CA MET A 244 -20.17 -2.56 -5.55
C MET A 244 -21.70 -2.57 -5.41
N ALA A 245 -22.27 -3.57 -4.73
CA ALA A 245 -23.73 -3.67 -4.58
C ALA A 245 -24.34 -2.47 -3.81
N HIS A 246 -23.72 -2.05 -2.71
CA HIS A 246 -24.29 -1.04 -1.79
C HIS A 246 -23.47 0.24 -1.68
N LEU A 247 -22.29 0.25 -2.29
CA LEU A 247 -21.36 1.36 -2.24
C LEU A 247 -20.56 1.44 -3.53
N THR A 248 -19.93 2.59 -3.76
CA THR A 248 -18.97 2.82 -4.84
C THR A 248 -17.70 3.38 -4.24
N HIS A 249 -16.55 2.83 -4.65
CA HIS A 249 -15.24 3.36 -4.31
C HIS A 249 -14.66 4.15 -5.47
N THR A 250 -13.68 5.01 -5.17
CA THR A 250 -12.78 5.55 -6.19
C THR A 250 -11.50 4.74 -6.22
N GLU A 251 -10.94 4.55 -7.41
CA GLU A 251 -9.75 3.73 -7.58
C GLU A 251 -8.81 4.29 -8.65
N TYR A 252 -7.53 3.98 -8.51
CA TYR A 252 -6.57 4.04 -9.61
C TYR A 252 -6.11 2.63 -9.97
N LEU A 253 -5.49 2.53 -11.14
CA LEU A 253 -4.71 1.38 -11.55
C LEU A 253 -3.25 1.80 -11.65
N LEU A 254 -2.38 0.97 -11.08
CA LEU A 254 -0.94 1.07 -11.30
C LEU A 254 -0.54 -0.02 -12.29
N ALA A 255 0.25 0.33 -13.29
CA ALA A 255 0.74 -0.60 -14.29
C ALA A 255 2.23 -0.38 -14.56
N GLY A 256 3.02 -1.44 -14.49
CA GLY A 256 4.46 -1.37 -14.71
C GLY A 256 4.98 -2.64 -15.36
N LYS A 257 5.92 -2.52 -16.29
CA LYS A 257 6.59 -3.69 -16.86
C LYS A 257 7.66 -4.18 -15.90
N GLY A 258 7.75 -5.50 -15.74
CA GLY A 258 8.73 -6.15 -14.89
C GLY A 258 9.16 -7.50 -15.45
N SER A 259 10.34 -7.94 -15.03
CA SER A 259 10.92 -9.25 -15.39
C SER A 259 11.19 -10.14 -14.17
N LEU A 260 10.80 -9.69 -12.98
CA LEU A 260 10.93 -10.46 -11.75
C LEU A 260 10.10 -11.75 -11.83
N ASP A 261 10.60 -12.79 -11.17
CA ASP A 261 9.78 -13.98 -10.90
C ASP A 261 8.55 -13.59 -10.09
N VAL A 262 7.38 -14.17 -10.38
CA VAL A 262 6.12 -13.80 -9.72
C VAL A 262 6.15 -14.08 -8.21
N ARG A 263 6.99 -15.01 -7.74
CA ARG A 263 7.23 -15.24 -6.30
C ARG A 263 7.97 -14.08 -5.66
N GLU A 264 8.88 -13.46 -6.41
CA GLU A 264 9.61 -12.27 -5.98
C GLU A 264 8.75 -11.01 -6.05
N VAL A 265 7.85 -10.92 -7.04
CA VAL A 265 6.81 -9.89 -7.07
C VAL A 265 5.95 -9.99 -5.81
N LEU A 266 5.42 -11.17 -5.50
CA LEU A 266 4.65 -11.39 -4.27
C LEU A 266 5.46 -11.01 -3.03
N ARG A 267 6.72 -11.45 -2.91
CA ARG A 267 7.57 -11.13 -1.76
C ARG A 267 7.80 -9.63 -1.58
N ALA A 268 8.04 -8.90 -2.67
CA ALA A 268 8.27 -7.47 -2.64
C ALA A 268 7.00 -6.66 -2.34
N THR A 269 5.82 -7.20 -2.65
CA THR A 269 4.54 -6.51 -2.45
C THR A 269 3.81 -6.91 -1.17
N MET A 270 4.21 -7.98 -0.46
CA MET A 270 3.65 -8.32 0.86
C MET A 270 3.76 -7.13 1.82
N PHE A 271 2.69 -6.63 2.44
CA PHE A 271 1.29 -6.72 1.96
C PHE A 271 0.76 -5.31 1.71
N ALA A 272 -0.38 -5.20 1.02
CA ALA A 272 -0.92 -3.93 0.58
C ALA A 272 -1.09 -2.93 1.76
N PRO A 273 -0.84 -1.64 1.52
CA PRO A 273 -0.90 -0.60 2.57
C PRO A 273 -2.34 -0.36 3.03
N THR A 274 -3.33 -0.68 2.19
CA THR A 274 -4.78 -0.62 2.47
C THR A 274 -5.23 -1.57 3.58
N VAL A 275 -4.42 -2.59 3.92
CA VAL A 275 -4.69 -3.56 4.98
C VAL A 275 -3.59 -3.64 6.03
N THR A 276 -2.57 -2.79 5.93
CA THR A 276 -1.45 -2.73 6.88
C THR A 276 -1.22 -1.31 7.39
N GLY A 277 -0.69 -0.42 6.56
CA GLY A 277 -0.37 0.96 6.88
C GLY A 277 0.85 1.47 6.11
N SER A 278 1.31 2.66 6.47
CA SER A 278 2.50 3.29 5.90
C SER A 278 3.27 4.14 6.92
N PRO A 279 4.63 4.10 6.90
CA PRO A 279 5.47 3.25 6.04
C PRO A 279 5.35 1.76 6.39
N LEU A 280 5.39 0.88 5.39
CA LEU A 280 4.98 -0.53 5.54
C LEU A 280 5.74 -1.28 6.66
N GLU A 281 7.06 -1.13 6.72
CA GLU A 281 7.87 -1.79 7.76
C GLU A 281 7.44 -1.36 9.16
N ASN A 282 7.27 -0.05 9.37
CA ASN A 282 6.84 0.46 10.67
C ASN A 282 5.38 0.14 10.97
N ALA A 283 4.51 0.10 9.95
CA ALA A 283 3.14 -0.36 10.12
C ALA A 283 3.07 -1.79 10.66
N CYS A 284 3.97 -2.67 10.22
CA CYS A 284 4.08 -4.02 10.77
C CYS A 284 4.47 -4.01 12.26
N ARG A 285 5.36 -3.10 12.68
CA ARG A 285 5.70 -2.90 14.11
C ARG A 285 4.52 -2.37 14.92
N VAL A 286 3.79 -1.39 14.40
CA VAL A 286 2.57 -0.85 15.04
C VAL A 286 1.53 -1.94 15.18
N ILE A 287 1.26 -2.72 14.14
CA ILE A 287 0.37 -3.87 14.17
C ILE A 287 0.77 -4.84 15.28
N ALA A 288 2.05 -5.19 15.38
CA ALA A 288 2.54 -6.08 16.42
C ALA A 288 2.42 -5.53 17.86
N ARG A 289 2.44 -4.20 18.03
CA ARG A 289 2.22 -3.54 19.34
C ARG A 289 0.75 -3.59 19.77
N HIS A 290 -0.17 -3.40 18.84
CA HIS A 290 -1.60 -3.22 19.13
C HIS A 290 -2.43 -4.50 19.00
N GLU A 291 -1.98 -5.47 18.22
CA GLU A 291 -2.68 -6.74 18.01
C GLU A 291 -2.15 -7.84 18.94
N ARG A 292 -3.05 -8.46 19.71
CA ARG A 292 -2.69 -9.56 20.63
C ARG A 292 -2.70 -10.94 19.99
N ARG A 293 -3.18 -11.06 18.75
CA ARG A 293 -3.34 -12.31 18.01
C ARG A 293 -2.83 -12.11 16.60
N GLY A 294 -2.25 -13.16 16.03
CA GLY A 294 -1.90 -13.16 14.62
C GLY A 294 -3.15 -13.10 13.72
N ARG A 295 -2.94 -12.54 12.53
CA ARG A 295 -3.98 -12.29 11.53
C ARG A 295 -4.42 -13.55 10.79
N GLY A 296 -3.71 -14.67 10.93
CA GLY A 296 -3.83 -15.81 10.06
C GLY A 296 -3.67 -15.39 8.61
N TYR A 297 -4.71 -15.58 7.81
CA TYR A 297 -4.75 -15.16 6.42
C TYR A 297 -5.34 -13.76 6.18
N TYR A 298 -5.88 -13.08 7.19
CA TYR A 298 -6.35 -11.69 7.02
C TYR A 298 -5.20 -10.79 6.59
N ALA A 299 -5.46 -9.89 5.63
CA ALA A 299 -4.46 -9.05 4.97
C ALA A 299 -3.41 -9.82 4.13
N GLY A 300 -3.43 -11.16 4.17
CA GLY A 300 -2.65 -12.02 3.27
C GLY A 300 -3.22 -12.04 1.85
N VAL A 301 -2.82 -13.03 1.06
CA VAL A 301 -3.30 -13.17 -0.33
C VAL A 301 -3.66 -14.59 -0.71
N LEU A 302 -4.65 -14.74 -1.60
CA LEU A 302 -4.73 -15.91 -2.47
C LEU A 302 -3.95 -15.56 -3.73
N ALA A 303 -3.05 -16.41 -4.19
CA ALA A 303 -2.27 -16.16 -5.39
C ALA A 303 -2.41 -17.33 -6.35
N LEU A 304 -3.02 -17.09 -7.52
CA LEU A 304 -3.08 -18.06 -8.62
C LEU A 304 -1.88 -17.86 -9.53
N LEU A 305 -0.93 -18.80 -9.49
CA LEU A 305 0.29 -18.79 -10.28
C LEU A 305 0.18 -19.77 -11.44
N GLY A 306 0.72 -19.39 -12.59
CA GLY A 306 0.75 -20.24 -13.78
C GLY A 306 1.71 -19.74 -14.84
N HIS A 307 1.50 -20.22 -16.06
CA HIS A 307 2.11 -19.66 -17.26
C HIS A 307 1.07 -19.43 -18.34
N ASP A 308 1.29 -18.46 -19.21
CA ASP A 308 0.51 -18.32 -20.45
C ASP A 308 1.00 -19.29 -21.54
N ASP A 309 0.35 -19.25 -22.70
CA ASP A 309 0.65 -20.15 -23.82
C ASP A 309 2.06 -19.93 -24.42
N GLU A 310 2.63 -18.73 -24.24
CA GLU A 310 4.00 -18.41 -24.61
C GLU A 310 5.02 -18.78 -23.52
N GLY A 311 4.57 -19.34 -22.39
CA GLY A 311 5.41 -19.77 -21.28
C GLY A 311 5.92 -18.63 -20.39
N ARG A 312 5.32 -17.44 -20.45
CA ARG A 312 5.58 -16.36 -19.49
C ARG A 312 4.81 -16.62 -18.20
N GLN A 313 5.38 -16.24 -17.07
CA GLN A 313 4.75 -16.42 -15.76
C GLN A 313 3.50 -15.56 -15.65
N THR A 314 2.44 -16.11 -15.05
CA THR A 314 1.20 -15.40 -14.74
C THR A 314 0.92 -15.41 -13.24
N LEU A 315 0.35 -14.32 -12.75
CA LEU A 315 -0.06 -14.14 -11.37
C LEU A 315 -1.40 -13.41 -11.32
N ASP A 316 -2.34 -13.92 -10.56
CA ASP A 316 -3.55 -13.20 -10.17
C ASP A 316 -3.75 -13.39 -8.66
N ALA A 317 -3.55 -12.31 -7.88
CA ALA A 317 -3.60 -12.38 -6.44
C ALA A 317 -4.51 -11.30 -5.82
N PRO A 318 -5.72 -11.66 -5.33
CA PRO A 318 -6.50 -10.79 -4.46
C PRO A 318 -5.96 -10.69 -3.03
N ILE A 319 -6.32 -9.60 -2.34
CA ILE A 319 -6.14 -9.46 -0.90
C ILE A 319 -7.23 -10.26 -0.15
N LEU A 320 -6.84 -10.95 0.92
CA LEU A 320 -7.73 -11.69 1.82
C LEU A 320 -8.37 -10.75 2.86
N ILE A 321 -9.33 -9.97 2.39
CA ILE A 321 -10.32 -9.21 3.17
C ILE A 321 -11.72 -9.66 2.78
N ARG A 322 -12.73 -9.28 3.57
CA ARG A 322 -14.12 -9.72 3.32
C ARG A 322 -14.20 -11.25 3.15
N THR A 323 -13.50 -11.94 4.05
CA THR A 323 -13.27 -13.38 3.99
C THR A 323 -13.56 -13.98 5.35
N ALA A 324 -14.27 -15.09 5.34
CA ALA A 324 -14.52 -15.93 6.49
C ALA A 324 -13.60 -17.16 6.46
N GLU A 325 -13.05 -17.51 7.60
CA GLU A 325 -12.34 -18.76 7.84
C GLU A 325 -13.21 -19.68 8.70
N ILE A 326 -13.43 -20.90 8.24
CA ILE A 326 -14.20 -21.93 8.95
C ILE A 326 -13.30 -23.15 9.18
N SER A 327 -13.11 -23.48 10.45
CA SER A 327 -12.38 -24.68 10.85
C SER A 327 -13.21 -25.96 10.64
N PRO A 328 -12.58 -27.15 10.57
CA PRO A 328 -13.28 -28.43 10.53
C PRO A 328 -14.19 -28.67 11.74
N ALA A 329 -13.92 -28.02 12.88
CA ALA A 329 -14.73 -28.08 14.09
C ALA A 329 -15.91 -27.10 14.09
N GLY A 330 -16.09 -26.30 13.02
CA GLY A 330 -17.17 -25.33 12.88
C GLY A 330 -16.89 -23.97 13.53
N ALA A 331 -15.72 -23.72 14.10
CA ALA A 331 -15.35 -22.37 14.54
C ALA A 331 -15.22 -21.44 13.31
N LEU A 332 -15.98 -20.34 13.32
CA LEU A 332 -16.04 -19.31 12.29
C LEU A 332 -15.30 -18.07 12.77
N ARG A 333 -14.46 -17.50 11.90
CA ARG A 333 -13.77 -16.23 12.09
C ARG A 333 -14.00 -15.34 10.86
N VAL A 334 -14.37 -14.09 11.09
CA VAL A 334 -14.42 -13.04 10.05
C VAL A 334 -13.59 -11.85 10.53
N PRO A 335 -12.29 -11.83 10.22
CA PRO A 335 -11.41 -10.71 10.53
C PRO A 335 -11.78 -9.47 9.71
N VAL A 336 -11.70 -8.30 10.34
CA VAL A 336 -11.97 -7.01 9.72
C VAL A 336 -11.18 -5.90 10.42
N GLY A 337 -10.80 -4.88 9.67
CA GLY A 337 -10.13 -3.68 10.18
C GLY A 337 -10.60 -2.45 9.42
N ALA A 338 -10.21 -1.28 9.92
CA ALA A 338 -10.44 0.01 9.29
C ALA A 338 -9.11 0.78 9.19
N THR A 339 -9.01 1.65 8.18
CA THR A 339 -7.79 2.41 7.92
C THR A 339 -7.81 3.66 8.78
N LEU A 340 -6.95 3.69 9.79
CA LEU A 340 -6.84 4.79 10.74
C LEU A 340 -5.97 5.87 10.12
N VAL A 341 -6.54 7.07 9.94
CA VAL A 341 -5.86 8.27 9.43
C VAL A 341 -6.03 9.41 10.42
N ARG A 342 -5.24 10.49 10.29
CA ARG A 342 -5.26 11.61 11.26
C ARG A 342 -6.65 12.23 11.54
N HIS A 343 -7.60 12.11 10.61
CA HIS A 343 -8.96 12.64 10.71
C HIS A 343 -10.00 11.59 11.13
N SER A 344 -9.56 10.35 11.41
CA SER A 344 -10.42 9.28 11.90
C SER A 344 -11.03 9.62 13.26
N THR A 345 -12.20 9.05 13.52
CA THR A 345 -12.85 9.12 14.84
C THR A 345 -13.13 7.70 15.33
N ALA A 346 -12.89 7.42 16.61
CA ALA A 346 -13.12 6.08 17.17
C ALA A 346 -14.49 5.49 16.81
N ALA A 347 -15.56 6.28 16.96
CA ALA A 347 -16.91 5.85 16.61
C ALA A 347 -17.09 5.58 15.10
N GLY A 348 -16.49 6.40 14.24
CA GLY A 348 -16.51 6.21 12.79
C GLY A 348 -15.83 4.91 12.38
N GLU A 349 -14.63 4.64 12.91
CA GLU A 349 -13.86 3.44 12.56
C GLU A 349 -14.50 2.16 13.08
N VAL A 350 -15.11 2.20 14.27
CA VAL A 350 -15.95 1.08 14.78
C VAL A 350 -17.10 0.80 13.80
N ALA A 351 -17.85 1.82 13.40
CA ALA A 351 -18.97 1.66 12.46
C ALA A 351 -18.50 1.17 11.07
N GLU A 352 -17.30 1.57 10.65
CA GLU A 352 -16.70 1.12 9.41
C GLU A 352 -16.38 -0.38 9.44
N THR A 353 -15.83 -0.92 10.54
CA THR A 353 -15.59 -2.37 10.64
C THR A 353 -16.87 -3.19 10.54
N HIS A 354 -17.97 -2.74 11.14
CA HIS A 354 -19.30 -3.38 10.98
C HIS A 354 -19.76 -3.32 9.53
N THR A 355 -19.63 -2.16 8.88
CA THR A 355 -20.02 -1.96 7.48
C THR A 355 -19.21 -2.85 6.53
N LYS A 356 -17.89 -2.94 6.75
CA LYS A 356 -16.98 -3.80 5.96
C LYS A 356 -17.29 -5.29 6.15
N ALA A 357 -17.65 -5.72 7.36
CA ALA A 357 -17.99 -7.12 7.63
C ALA A 357 -19.40 -7.52 7.15
N ALA A 358 -20.33 -6.55 7.01
CA ALA A 358 -21.75 -6.80 6.80
C ALA A 358 -22.07 -7.75 5.63
N GLY A 359 -21.44 -7.58 4.47
CA GLY A 359 -21.72 -8.42 3.30
C GLY A 359 -21.40 -9.91 3.53
N VAL A 360 -20.26 -10.20 4.15
CA VAL A 360 -19.83 -11.57 4.47
C VAL A 360 -20.67 -12.15 5.59
N LEU A 361 -20.94 -11.35 6.64
CA LEU A 361 -21.80 -11.77 7.74
C LEU A 361 -23.23 -12.06 7.27
N ALA A 362 -23.76 -11.28 6.33
CA ALA A 362 -25.05 -11.52 5.71
C ALA A 362 -25.07 -12.83 4.89
N ALA A 363 -24.02 -13.09 4.11
CA ALA A 363 -23.88 -14.34 3.37
C ALA A 363 -23.82 -15.57 4.30
N LEU A 364 -23.31 -15.40 5.51
CA LEU A 364 -23.24 -16.41 6.57
C LEU A 364 -24.48 -16.42 7.50
N GLY A 365 -25.50 -15.60 7.25
CA GLY A 365 -26.71 -15.53 8.09
C GLY A 365 -26.49 -14.89 9.47
N ALA A 366 -25.33 -14.28 9.73
CA ALA A 366 -25.02 -13.54 10.96
C ALA A 366 -25.58 -12.10 10.97
N ALA A 367 -25.95 -11.57 9.81
CA ALA A 367 -26.55 -10.26 9.65
C ALA A 367 -27.73 -10.36 8.66
N PRO A 368 -28.72 -9.45 8.72
CA PRO A 368 -29.73 -9.37 7.67
C PRO A 368 -29.05 -9.12 6.32
N PRO A 369 -29.59 -9.68 5.21
CA PRO A 369 -29.11 -9.32 3.89
C PRO A 369 -29.23 -7.81 3.71
N PRO A 370 -28.24 -7.15 3.11
CA PRO A 370 -28.38 -5.75 2.79
C PRO A 370 -29.61 -5.54 1.90
N GLY A 371 -30.29 -4.40 2.08
CA GLY A 371 -31.49 -4.05 1.31
C GLY A 371 -31.24 -4.07 -0.20
N PRO A 372 -32.30 -4.04 -1.04
CA PRO A 372 -32.12 -4.03 -2.49
C PRO A 372 -31.14 -2.92 -2.91
N ALA A 373 -30.21 -3.25 -3.81
CA ALA A 373 -29.26 -2.29 -4.35
C ALA A 373 -30.04 -1.10 -4.95
N ALA A 374 -29.77 0.11 -4.46
CA ALA A 374 -30.34 1.32 -5.01
C ALA A 374 -29.85 1.54 -6.45
N SER A 375 -30.54 2.41 -7.20
CA SER A 375 -30.14 2.75 -8.56
C SER A 375 -28.70 3.27 -8.58
N ARG A 376 -27.87 2.69 -9.44
CA ARG A 376 -26.49 3.11 -9.65
C ARG A 376 -26.49 4.55 -10.19
N PRO A 377 -25.66 5.47 -9.66
CA PRO A 377 -25.45 6.78 -10.28
C PRO A 377 -24.97 6.59 -11.74
N ASP A 378 -25.35 7.43 -12.68
CA ASP A 378 -24.90 7.31 -14.08
C ASP A 378 -23.44 7.80 -14.24
N ASP A 379 -22.70 7.27 -15.22
CA ASP A 379 -21.37 7.79 -15.63
C ASP A 379 -21.55 8.99 -16.56
N GLY A 380 -22.35 9.95 -16.10
CA GLY A 380 -22.63 11.17 -16.86
C GLY A 380 -21.34 11.92 -17.18
N PRO A 381 -21.32 12.75 -18.23
CA PRO A 381 -20.14 13.55 -18.61
C PRO A 381 -19.54 14.36 -17.45
N GLU A 382 -20.36 14.82 -16.51
CA GLU A 382 -19.93 15.57 -15.32
C GLU A 382 -19.12 14.70 -14.34
N VAL A 383 -19.52 13.44 -14.14
CA VAL A 383 -18.80 12.47 -13.29
C VAL A 383 -17.43 12.16 -13.91
N LEU A 384 -17.39 11.92 -15.23
CA LEU A 384 -16.13 11.67 -15.94
C LEU A 384 -15.20 12.90 -15.89
N ALA A 385 -15.75 14.11 -16.04
CA ALA A 385 -14.98 15.34 -15.91
C ALA A 385 -14.44 15.55 -14.49
N ALA A 386 -15.25 15.28 -13.46
CA ALA A 386 -14.83 15.36 -12.05
C ALA A 386 -13.71 14.36 -11.72
N LEU A 387 -13.80 13.12 -12.24
CA LEU A 387 -12.74 12.13 -12.11
C LEU A 387 -11.47 12.57 -12.84
N ALA A 388 -11.58 13.05 -14.09
CA ALA A 388 -10.43 13.50 -14.86
C ALA A 388 -9.70 14.68 -14.20
N ALA A 389 -10.44 15.63 -13.63
CA ALA A 389 -9.90 16.80 -12.94
C ALA A 389 -9.05 16.44 -11.71
N ARG A 390 -9.22 15.25 -11.12
CA ARG A 390 -8.36 14.76 -10.03
C ARG A 390 -6.89 14.64 -10.46
N ASN A 391 -6.63 14.40 -11.74
CA ASN A 391 -5.26 14.28 -12.25
C ASN A 391 -4.53 15.62 -12.44
N ASP A 392 -5.24 16.75 -12.44
CA ASP A 392 -4.66 18.06 -12.80
C ASP A 392 -3.55 18.51 -11.83
N GLY A 393 -3.67 18.13 -10.56
CA GLY A 393 -2.71 18.46 -9.51
C GLY A 393 -1.63 17.40 -9.25
N LEU A 394 -1.60 16.31 -10.03
CA LEU A 394 -0.70 15.18 -9.80
C LEU A 394 0.57 15.27 -10.65
N ALA A 395 1.64 14.65 -10.16
CA ALA A 395 2.94 14.60 -10.81
C ALA A 395 2.86 13.84 -12.14
N ARG A 396 3.00 14.57 -13.26
CA ARG A 396 3.03 14.02 -14.62
C ARG A 396 4.03 12.88 -14.81
N PHE A 397 5.09 12.85 -14.00
CA PHE A 397 6.04 11.73 -13.97
C PHE A 397 5.40 10.37 -13.64
N TRP A 398 4.25 10.31 -12.99
CA TRP A 398 3.60 9.02 -12.73
C TRP A 398 2.45 8.73 -13.69
N LEU A 399 1.92 9.75 -14.37
CA LEU A 399 0.80 9.59 -15.32
C LEU A 399 1.25 9.35 -16.77
N ASP A 400 2.32 10.02 -17.20
CA ASP A 400 2.73 10.04 -18.61
C ASP A 400 3.59 8.86 -19.03
N GLN A 401 3.27 8.30 -20.19
CA GLN A 401 4.21 7.41 -20.88
C GLN A 401 5.39 8.21 -21.42
N ARG A 402 6.59 7.88 -20.97
CA ARG A 402 7.82 8.58 -21.35
C ARG A 402 8.71 7.71 -22.21
N ARG A 403 9.44 8.36 -23.12
CA ARG A 403 10.56 7.74 -23.82
C ARG A 403 11.77 7.69 -22.89
N PRO A 404 12.58 6.61 -22.92
CA PRO A 404 13.86 6.57 -22.22
C PRO A 404 14.72 7.81 -22.56
N GLY A 405 15.31 8.42 -21.54
CA GLY A 405 16.17 9.61 -21.68
C GLY A 405 15.45 10.95 -21.88
N ALA A 406 14.11 10.99 -21.91
CA ALA A 406 13.36 12.22 -22.15
C ALA A 406 13.57 13.32 -21.08
N LEU A 407 13.99 12.94 -19.87
CA LEU A 407 14.19 13.85 -18.74
C LEU A 407 15.67 14.00 -18.36
N THR A 408 16.59 13.41 -19.13
CA THR A 408 18.02 13.44 -18.80
C THR A 408 18.53 14.87 -18.73
N VAL A 409 19.18 15.21 -17.62
CA VAL A 409 19.77 16.52 -17.38
C VAL A 409 21.28 16.42 -17.66
N PRO A 410 21.85 17.23 -18.58
CA PRO A 410 23.25 17.11 -18.97
C PRO A 410 24.28 17.17 -17.82
N GLY A 411 23.98 17.89 -16.74
CA GLY A 411 24.86 17.98 -15.56
C GLY A 411 24.80 16.77 -14.61
N LEU A 412 23.83 15.87 -14.82
CA LEU A 412 23.56 14.71 -13.96
C LEU A 412 23.87 13.38 -14.67
N ASP A 413 23.90 13.38 -16.00
CA ASP A 413 24.13 12.17 -16.80
C ASP A 413 25.45 11.48 -16.44
N GLY A 414 25.37 10.18 -16.14
CA GLY A 414 26.50 9.36 -15.74
C GLY A 414 27.02 9.59 -14.32
N ARG A 415 26.44 10.51 -13.55
CA ARG A 415 26.76 10.69 -12.12
C ARG A 415 26.15 9.56 -11.28
N THR A 416 26.77 9.30 -10.15
CA THR A 416 26.34 8.26 -9.21
C THR A 416 25.64 8.87 -8.00
N ALA A 417 24.53 8.26 -7.58
CA ALA A 417 23.84 8.61 -6.34
C ALA A 417 23.65 7.37 -5.49
N VAL A 418 23.83 7.53 -4.18
CA VAL A 418 23.43 6.54 -3.18
C VAL A 418 22.32 7.12 -2.34
N ILE A 419 21.20 6.40 -2.23
CA ILE A 419 20.09 6.73 -1.34
C ILE A 419 20.17 5.84 -0.11
N VAL A 420 20.23 6.46 1.06
CA VAL A 420 20.10 5.77 2.35
C VAL A 420 18.62 5.72 2.71
N ASP A 421 18.06 4.51 2.72
CA ASP A 421 16.68 4.21 3.05
C ASP A 421 16.48 4.07 4.56
N ASN A 422 15.58 4.89 5.10
CA ASN A 422 15.34 4.98 6.54
C ASN A 422 14.01 4.33 6.92
N GLU A 423 13.66 3.23 6.26
CA GLU A 423 12.44 2.41 6.41
C GLU A 423 11.20 3.03 5.75
N ASP A 424 11.40 3.84 4.70
CA ASP A 424 10.32 4.35 3.85
C ASP A 424 10.70 4.24 2.37
N THR A 425 10.00 3.33 1.69
CA THR A 425 10.23 2.97 0.29
C THR A 425 9.87 4.06 -0.72
N PHE A 426 9.52 5.27 -0.27
CA PHE A 426 9.63 6.48 -1.11
C PHE A 426 11.01 6.59 -1.77
N THR A 427 12.07 6.07 -1.15
CA THR A 427 13.40 5.94 -1.78
C THR A 427 13.38 5.21 -3.13
N ALA A 428 12.52 4.22 -3.32
CA ALA A 428 12.38 3.51 -4.59
C ALA A 428 11.79 4.42 -5.67
N MET A 429 10.79 5.24 -5.31
CA MET A 429 10.20 6.25 -6.19
C MET A 429 11.22 7.33 -6.55
N LEU A 430 11.95 7.84 -5.55
CA LEU A 430 13.01 8.83 -5.76
C LEU A 430 14.13 8.28 -6.66
N ALA A 431 14.51 7.01 -6.49
CA ALA A 431 15.49 6.37 -7.35
C ALA A 431 15.07 6.36 -8.82
N HIS A 432 13.79 6.13 -9.13
CA HIS A 432 13.29 6.21 -10.52
C HIS A 432 13.35 7.64 -11.08
N GLN A 433 12.99 8.65 -10.30
CA GLN A 433 13.11 10.04 -10.74
C GLN A 433 14.57 10.43 -10.99
N LEU A 434 15.49 10.08 -10.08
CA LEU A 434 16.92 10.34 -10.25
C LEU A 434 17.53 9.59 -11.44
N ARG A 435 17.13 8.34 -11.69
CA ARG A 435 17.52 7.59 -12.90
C ARG A 435 17.01 8.25 -14.17
N ALA A 436 15.76 8.72 -14.17
CA ALA A 436 15.19 9.43 -15.31
C ALA A 436 15.91 10.75 -15.61
N LEU A 437 16.48 11.41 -14.58
CA LEU A 437 17.32 12.59 -14.72
C LEU A 437 18.75 12.27 -15.21
N GLY A 438 19.15 11.00 -15.28
CA GLY A 438 20.44 10.55 -15.83
C GLY A 438 21.42 9.95 -14.80
N LEU A 439 21.06 9.89 -13.52
CA LEU A 439 21.95 9.32 -12.50
C LEU A 439 21.90 7.79 -12.49
N THR A 440 23.03 7.17 -12.14
CA THR A 440 23.08 5.78 -11.68
C THR A 440 22.80 5.74 -10.19
N VAL A 441 21.75 5.05 -9.78
CA VAL A 441 21.25 5.09 -8.39
C VAL A 441 21.32 3.73 -7.71
N THR A 442 21.97 3.69 -6.55
CA THR A 442 21.95 2.57 -5.60
C THR A 442 21.16 2.96 -4.36
N VAL A 443 20.27 2.09 -3.90
CA VAL A 443 19.57 2.27 -2.62
C VAL A 443 20.17 1.30 -1.61
N VAL A 444 20.49 1.78 -0.41
CA VAL A 444 21.04 0.97 0.70
C VAL A 444 20.22 1.22 1.96
N PRO A 445 20.01 0.22 2.82
CA PRO A 445 19.32 0.44 4.09
C PRO A 445 20.17 1.28 5.03
N TRP A 446 19.54 2.00 5.95
CA TRP A 446 20.22 2.78 6.99
C TRP A 446 21.17 1.94 7.85
N THR A 447 20.91 0.64 7.96
CA THR A 447 21.76 -0.33 8.68
C THR A 447 23.03 -0.72 7.94
N VAL A 448 23.28 -0.20 6.73
CA VAL A 448 24.48 -0.49 5.97
C VAL A 448 25.74 -0.09 6.75
N ALA A 449 26.72 -0.99 6.83
CA ALA A 449 27.93 -0.74 7.62
C ALA A 449 28.75 0.46 7.09
N VAL A 450 28.79 0.64 5.76
CA VAL A 450 29.46 1.75 5.09
C VAL A 450 28.63 2.18 3.90
N VAL A 451 28.27 3.45 3.84
CA VAL A 451 27.58 4.03 2.68
C VAL A 451 28.55 4.05 1.48
N PRO A 452 28.19 3.43 0.33
CA PRO A 452 29.00 3.46 -0.88
C PRO A 452 29.44 4.87 -1.30
N ALA A 453 30.63 4.96 -1.89
CA ALA A 453 31.08 6.20 -2.52
C ALA A 453 30.20 6.53 -3.73
N ALA A 454 29.76 7.78 -3.81
CA ALA A 454 28.93 8.30 -4.90
C ALA A 454 29.13 9.82 -5.02
N ASP A 455 28.82 10.38 -6.19
CA ASP A 455 28.83 11.83 -6.43
C ASP A 455 27.78 12.55 -5.56
N LEU A 456 26.64 11.91 -5.32
CA LEU A 456 25.54 12.39 -4.47
C LEU A 456 25.21 11.37 -3.37
N VAL A 457 25.06 11.83 -2.14
CA VAL A 457 24.42 11.05 -1.07
C VAL A 457 23.03 11.64 -0.81
N VAL A 458 22.02 10.80 -0.85
CA VAL A 458 20.65 11.15 -0.47
C VAL A 458 20.34 10.51 0.87
N VAL A 459 20.03 11.31 1.88
CA VAL A 459 19.50 10.82 3.15
C VAL A 459 17.98 10.86 3.05
N GLY A 460 17.38 9.67 2.90
CA GLY A 460 15.98 9.51 2.55
C GLY A 460 14.98 9.82 3.67
N PRO A 461 13.68 9.70 3.37
CA PRO A 461 12.62 9.78 4.35
C PRO A 461 12.56 8.54 5.25
N GLY A 462 11.84 8.64 6.36
CA GLY A 462 11.60 7.54 7.29
C GLY A 462 10.66 7.94 8.43
N PRO A 463 10.09 6.95 9.16
CA PRO A 463 9.27 7.21 10.34
C PRO A 463 10.12 7.52 11.58
N GLY A 464 9.47 8.12 12.57
CA GLY A 464 10.00 8.35 13.92
C GLY A 464 10.15 9.84 14.28
N ASP A 465 10.47 10.08 15.55
CA ASP A 465 10.79 11.42 16.05
C ASP A 465 12.28 11.75 15.74
N PRO A 466 12.58 12.77 14.93
CA PRO A 466 13.97 13.14 14.59
C PRO A 466 14.83 13.53 15.81
N ALA A 467 14.22 13.86 16.95
CA ALA A 467 14.89 14.18 18.19
C ALA A 467 15.09 12.97 19.13
N SER A 468 14.57 11.78 18.78
CA SER A 468 14.71 10.58 19.60
C SER A 468 16.18 10.12 19.68
N ASP A 469 16.48 9.25 20.66
CA ASP A 469 17.77 8.55 20.79
C ASP A 469 17.73 7.11 20.25
N ASP A 470 16.78 6.77 19.38
CA ASP A 470 16.77 5.45 18.76
C ASP A 470 18.00 5.25 17.82
N PRO A 471 18.44 4.00 17.59
CA PRO A 471 19.65 3.73 16.82
C PRO A 471 19.65 4.31 15.41
N LYS A 472 18.48 4.41 14.76
CA LYS A 472 18.35 4.97 13.42
C LYS A 472 18.62 6.47 13.47
N MET A 473 17.97 7.20 14.39
CA MET A 473 18.18 8.65 14.53
C MET A 473 19.62 9.02 14.89
N LEU A 474 20.26 8.25 15.78
CA LEU A 474 21.67 8.44 16.13
C LEU A 474 22.60 8.24 14.92
N MET A 475 22.38 7.19 14.14
CA MET A 475 23.15 6.92 12.92
C MET A 475 22.96 8.05 11.90
N LEU A 476 21.72 8.48 11.64
CA LEU A 476 21.42 9.54 10.68
C LEU A 476 22.04 10.88 11.06
N ARG A 477 22.00 11.26 12.35
CA ARG A 477 22.68 12.46 12.85
C ARG A 477 24.19 12.39 12.61
N GLY A 478 24.82 11.24 12.87
CA GLY A 478 26.23 11.01 12.58
C GLY A 478 26.54 11.13 11.08
N LEU A 479 25.78 10.43 10.24
CA LEU A 479 25.94 10.45 8.78
C LEU A 479 25.83 11.87 8.22
N VAL A 480 24.79 12.62 8.59
CA VAL A 480 24.59 13.99 8.09
C VAL A 480 25.73 14.91 8.55
N ALA A 481 26.15 14.82 9.81
CA ALA A 481 27.29 15.61 10.32
C ALA A 481 28.60 15.30 9.58
N ASP A 482 28.87 14.02 9.29
CA ASP A 482 30.05 13.58 8.55
C ASP A 482 30.03 14.09 7.09
N LEU A 483 28.87 14.01 6.42
CA LEU A 483 28.71 14.51 5.05
C LEU A 483 28.96 16.02 4.95
N LEU A 484 28.40 16.79 5.89
CA LEU A 484 28.62 18.24 5.96
C LEU A 484 30.08 18.58 6.24
N THR A 485 30.73 17.88 7.18
CA THR A 485 32.14 18.09 7.52
C THR A 485 33.07 17.77 6.35
N ALA A 486 32.73 16.75 5.57
CA ALA A 486 33.51 16.31 4.42
C ALA A 486 33.18 17.06 3.11
N ASP A 487 32.28 18.05 3.13
CA ASP A 487 31.75 18.77 1.95
C ASP A 487 31.29 17.79 0.84
N ARG A 488 30.67 16.67 1.24
CA ARG A 488 30.12 15.68 0.30
C ARG A 488 28.72 16.13 -0.15
N PRO A 489 28.42 16.15 -1.46
CA PRO A 489 27.11 16.56 -1.95
C PRO A 489 25.97 15.76 -1.30
N LEU A 490 25.10 16.47 -0.57
CA LEU A 490 24.00 15.91 0.19
C LEU A 490 22.66 16.44 -0.31
N LEU A 491 21.72 15.54 -0.57
CA LEU A 491 20.29 15.84 -0.62
C LEU A 491 19.59 15.17 0.55
N ALA A 492 18.87 15.94 1.37
CA ALA A 492 18.15 15.42 2.52
C ALA A 492 16.64 15.54 2.33
N VAL A 493 15.88 14.46 2.51
CA VAL A 493 14.42 14.43 2.22
C VAL A 493 13.63 14.05 3.46
N CYS A 494 12.59 14.83 3.78
CA CYS A 494 11.68 14.64 4.92
C CYS A 494 12.43 14.41 6.26
N LEU A 495 12.52 13.17 6.76
CA LEU A 495 13.30 12.85 7.97
C LEU A 495 14.77 13.26 7.82
N GLY A 496 15.40 12.96 6.69
CA GLY A 496 16.75 13.41 6.40
C GLY A 496 16.87 14.94 6.48
N HIS A 497 15.88 15.67 5.95
CA HIS A 497 15.84 17.13 6.02
C HIS A 497 15.70 17.63 7.47
N GLN A 498 14.86 17.01 8.29
CA GLN A 498 14.72 17.37 9.71
C GLN A 498 16.04 17.16 10.47
N ILE A 499 16.74 16.05 10.23
CA ILE A 499 18.06 15.80 10.80
C ILE A 499 19.08 16.85 10.32
N LEU A 500 19.07 17.21 9.04
CA LEU A 500 19.92 18.28 8.49
C LEU A 500 19.64 19.62 9.17
N CYS A 501 18.37 20.01 9.30
CA CYS A 501 17.96 21.22 10.01
C CYS A 501 18.48 21.25 11.45
N ALA A 502 18.28 20.17 12.21
CA ALA A 502 18.77 20.06 13.58
C ALA A 502 20.29 20.14 13.68
N THR A 503 21.00 19.52 12.72
CA THR A 503 22.48 19.58 12.64
C THR A 503 22.99 20.99 12.38
N LEU A 504 22.22 21.79 11.63
CA LEU A 504 22.49 23.21 11.39
C LEU A 504 22.04 24.13 12.54
N GLY A 505 21.46 23.57 13.61
CA GLY A 505 21.03 24.31 14.80
C GLY A 505 19.60 24.85 14.74
N LEU A 506 18.82 24.50 13.71
CA LEU A 506 17.40 24.89 13.62
C LEU A 506 16.55 24.08 14.62
N ARG A 507 15.58 24.75 15.25
CA ARG A 507 14.69 24.10 16.20
C ARG A 507 13.67 23.22 15.48
N LEU A 508 13.59 21.95 15.89
CA LEU A 508 12.52 21.06 15.48
C LEU A 508 11.26 21.28 16.32
N HIS A 509 10.11 21.13 15.68
CA HIS A 509 8.80 21.32 16.26
C HIS A 509 7.83 20.26 15.74
N ARG A 510 7.09 19.63 16.66
CA ARG A 510 5.96 18.76 16.35
C ARG A 510 4.76 19.63 16.01
N ARG A 511 4.16 19.41 14.84
CA ARG A 511 2.98 20.16 14.41
C ARG A 511 1.76 19.78 15.27
N ASP A 512 0.90 20.75 15.54
CA ASP A 512 -0.42 20.50 16.15
C ASP A 512 -1.29 19.62 15.24
N GLN A 513 -1.17 19.82 13.92
CA GLN A 513 -1.80 19.00 12.89
C GLN A 513 -0.75 18.45 11.92
N PRO A 514 -0.55 17.12 11.87
CA PRO A 514 0.35 16.48 10.92
C PRO A 514 -0.03 16.76 9.47
N TYR A 515 0.97 16.93 8.62
CA TYR A 515 0.81 17.00 7.18
C TYR A 515 1.05 15.60 6.60
N GLN A 516 0.04 14.74 6.67
CA GLN A 516 0.12 13.35 6.18
C GLN A 516 -0.71 13.19 4.90
N GLY A 517 -0.06 12.98 3.76
CA GLY A 517 -0.73 12.83 2.46
C GLY A 517 -1.45 14.09 2.01
N VAL A 518 -0.78 15.25 2.10
CA VAL A 518 -1.39 16.55 1.75
C VAL A 518 -0.54 17.28 0.73
N ALA A 519 -1.17 17.78 -0.33
CA ALA A 519 -0.54 18.68 -1.30
C ALA A 519 -0.71 20.15 -0.87
N ARG A 520 0.35 20.95 -1.06
CA ARG A 520 0.36 22.40 -0.80
C ARG A 520 1.12 23.14 -1.89
N ASP A 521 0.67 24.35 -2.17
CA ASP A 521 1.42 25.30 -2.99
C ASP A 521 2.29 26.13 -2.05
N ILE A 522 3.60 26.13 -2.27
CA ILE A 522 4.58 26.79 -1.40
C ILE A 522 5.56 27.63 -2.22
N ASP A 523 6.06 28.73 -1.66
CA ASP A 523 7.17 29.48 -2.24
C ASP A 523 8.48 28.75 -1.93
N LEU A 524 9.15 28.27 -2.99
CA LEU A 524 10.49 27.70 -2.95
C LEU A 524 11.46 28.62 -3.68
N PHE A 525 12.21 29.39 -2.89
CA PHE A 525 13.27 30.28 -3.38
C PHE A 525 12.77 31.28 -4.45
N GLY A 526 11.57 31.83 -4.28
CA GLY A 526 10.92 32.79 -5.16
C GLY A 526 10.02 32.17 -6.23
N THR A 527 9.86 30.84 -6.24
CA THR A 527 9.00 30.12 -7.19
C THR A 527 7.92 29.34 -6.46
N VAL A 528 6.65 29.63 -6.76
CA VAL A 528 5.53 28.84 -6.21
C VAL A 528 5.51 27.46 -6.87
N ARG A 529 5.51 26.40 -6.06
CA ARG A 529 5.50 25.00 -6.49
C ARG A 529 4.49 24.20 -5.70
N ARG A 530 3.86 23.22 -6.35
CA ARG A 530 2.94 22.28 -5.68
C ARG A 530 3.66 21.01 -5.25
N VAL A 531 3.66 20.73 -3.95
CA VAL A 531 4.42 19.62 -3.34
C VAL A 531 3.61 18.83 -2.32
N GLY A 532 3.94 17.54 -2.16
CA GLY A 532 3.31 16.59 -1.23
C GLY A 532 4.07 16.42 0.09
N PHE A 533 3.36 16.54 1.21
CA PHE A 533 3.91 16.38 2.56
C PHE A 533 3.42 15.10 3.26
N TYR A 534 4.35 14.44 3.97
CA TYR A 534 4.14 13.25 4.81
C TYR A 534 4.96 13.37 6.10
N SER A 535 4.60 14.29 6.98
CA SER A 535 5.38 14.63 8.17
C SER A 535 4.53 15.09 9.36
N SER A 536 4.93 14.67 10.56
CA SER A 536 4.40 15.16 11.85
C SER A 536 5.32 16.20 12.51
N PHE A 537 6.59 16.24 12.11
CA PHE A 537 7.60 17.18 12.59
C PHE A 537 8.08 18.10 11.47
N THR A 538 8.55 19.28 11.84
CA THR A 538 9.15 20.26 10.92
C THR A 538 10.20 21.08 11.67
N ALA A 539 11.10 21.73 10.93
CA ALA A 539 11.99 22.73 11.50
C ALA A 539 11.35 24.12 11.45
N LEU A 540 11.75 25.00 12.35
CA LEU A 540 11.35 26.40 12.35
C LEU A 540 12.52 27.27 11.89
N ALA A 541 12.19 28.28 11.09
CA ALA A 541 13.17 29.13 10.45
C ALA A 541 13.83 30.05 11.46
N ASP A 542 15.15 29.89 11.59
CA ASP A 542 16.05 30.83 12.24
C ASP A 542 17.20 31.13 11.25
N PRO A 543 17.80 32.34 11.27
CA PRO A 543 18.91 32.66 10.39
C PRO A 543 20.11 31.72 10.62
N VAL A 544 20.63 31.13 9.54
CA VAL A 544 21.85 30.32 9.55
C VAL A 544 22.81 30.88 8.51
N ASP A 545 24.04 31.21 8.91
CA ASP A 545 25.02 31.84 8.04
C ASP A 545 25.34 30.95 6.82
N GLY A 546 25.25 31.54 5.62
CA GLY A 546 25.53 30.85 4.36
C GLY A 546 24.47 29.85 3.91
N VAL A 547 23.30 29.80 4.57
CA VAL A 547 22.18 28.93 4.21
C VAL A 547 20.98 29.77 3.79
N GLU A 548 20.46 29.46 2.60
CA GLU A 548 19.20 30.01 2.13
C GLU A 548 18.05 29.10 2.58
N ILE A 549 17.05 29.66 3.24
CA ILE A 549 15.92 28.93 3.83
C ILE A 549 14.63 29.39 3.13
N ALA A 550 13.87 28.44 2.60
CA ALA A 550 12.50 28.65 2.16
C ALA A 550 11.56 28.18 3.27
N ALA A 551 10.82 29.12 3.85
CA ALA A 551 9.92 28.88 4.97
C ALA A 551 8.53 29.46 4.72
N ASP A 552 7.51 28.89 5.37
CA ASP A 552 6.17 29.43 5.36
C ASP A 552 6.14 30.81 6.06
N PRO A 553 5.69 31.88 5.39
CA PRO A 553 5.64 33.21 5.99
C PRO A 553 4.61 33.33 7.14
N ALA A 554 3.65 32.40 7.26
CA ALA A 554 2.60 32.45 8.25
C ALA A 554 3.03 31.86 9.61
N ASP A 555 3.76 30.74 9.60
CA ASP A 555 4.16 30.02 10.82
C ASP A 555 5.67 29.78 10.97
N GLY A 556 6.47 30.20 9.98
CA GLY A 556 7.93 30.07 10.00
C GLY A 556 8.42 28.64 9.79
N THR A 557 7.57 27.72 9.34
CA THR A 557 7.96 26.32 9.12
C THR A 557 8.87 26.19 7.89
N VAL A 558 9.96 25.46 8.04
CA VAL A 558 10.95 25.29 6.97
C VAL A 558 10.45 24.25 5.97
N HIS A 559 10.30 24.67 4.72
CA HIS A 559 9.95 23.79 3.61
C HIS A 559 11.17 23.23 2.90
N ALA A 560 12.21 24.04 2.73
CA ALA A 560 13.46 23.65 2.11
C ALA A 560 14.61 24.54 2.58
N LEU A 561 15.83 24.05 2.43
CA LEU A 561 17.04 24.85 2.59
C LEU A 561 18.10 24.44 1.58
N ARG A 562 19.01 25.36 1.25
CA ARG A 562 20.18 25.08 0.41
C ARG A 562 21.39 25.87 0.89
N GLY A 563 22.55 25.23 0.85
CA GLY A 563 23.82 25.80 1.26
C GLY A 563 25.00 25.19 0.49
N PRO A 564 26.25 25.53 0.86
CA PRO A 564 27.44 24.92 0.28
C PRO A 564 27.44 23.39 0.42
N GLY A 565 27.31 22.67 -0.69
CA GLY A 565 27.43 21.20 -0.70
C GLY A 565 26.19 20.44 -0.23
N PHE A 566 25.09 21.11 0.13
CA PHE A 566 23.87 20.42 0.56
C PHE A 566 22.59 21.15 0.18
N ALA A 567 21.51 20.37 0.05
CA ALA A 567 20.15 20.87 0.06
C ALA A 567 19.25 19.91 0.85
N GLY A 568 18.14 20.44 1.37
CA GLY A 568 17.14 19.62 2.05
C GLY A 568 15.73 20.09 1.75
N VAL A 569 14.78 19.16 1.70
CA VAL A 569 13.35 19.41 1.46
C VAL A 569 12.49 18.64 2.47
N GLN A 570 11.51 19.31 3.07
CA GLN A 570 10.60 18.72 4.06
C GLN A 570 9.52 17.84 3.39
N PHE A 571 9.17 18.14 2.15
CA PHE A 571 8.21 17.42 1.34
C PHE A 571 8.89 16.31 0.50
N HIS A 572 8.09 15.51 -0.19
CA HIS A 572 8.54 14.39 -1.01
C HIS A 572 8.50 14.76 -2.50
N PRO A 573 9.61 15.18 -3.14
CA PRO A 573 9.61 15.47 -4.59
C PRO A 573 9.19 14.25 -5.43
N GLU A 574 9.38 13.05 -4.91
CA GLU A 574 9.05 11.79 -5.56
C GLU A 574 7.55 11.47 -5.57
N SER A 575 6.76 12.04 -4.64
CA SER A 575 5.33 11.76 -4.44
C SER A 575 4.49 12.14 -5.66
N VAL A 576 3.39 11.40 -5.88
CA VAL A 576 2.37 11.73 -6.88
C VAL A 576 1.70 13.08 -6.61
N LEU A 577 1.73 13.57 -5.37
CA LEU A 577 1.23 14.88 -4.96
C LEU A 577 2.18 16.04 -5.33
N SER A 578 3.43 15.73 -5.71
CA SER A 578 4.45 16.73 -6.05
C SER A 578 4.50 16.98 -7.55
N ALA A 579 3.54 17.77 -8.06
CA ALA A 579 3.44 18.12 -9.48
C ALA A 579 4.78 18.60 -10.08
N ASP A 580 5.52 19.40 -9.31
CA ASP A 580 6.78 20.02 -9.71
C ASP A 580 8.04 19.28 -9.22
N GLY A 581 7.91 18.09 -8.64
CA GLY A 581 8.99 17.40 -7.94
C GLY A 581 10.22 17.10 -8.81
N VAL A 582 10.02 16.58 -10.02
CA VAL A 582 11.12 16.31 -10.97
C VAL A 582 11.76 17.60 -11.46
N ALA A 583 10.97 18.65 -11.71
CA ALA A 583 11.49 19.95 -12.13
C ALA A 583 12.34 20.59 -11.03
N LEU A 584 11.92 20.45 -9.77
CA LEU A 584 12.70 20.88 -8.61
C LEU A 584 14.02 20.10 -8.51
N LEU A 585 14.00 18.76 -8.63
CA LEU A 585 15.22 17.96 -8.59
C LEU A 585 16.19 18.35 -9.72
N ALA A 586 15.68 18.61 -10.93
CA ALA A 586 16.48 19.06 -12.06
C ALA A 586 17.12 20.44 -11.84
N GLU A 587 16.51 21.31 -11.04
CA GLU A 587 17.07 22.60 -10.65
C GLU A 587 18.08 22.47 -9.50
N LEU A 588 17.74 21.67 -8.48
CA LEU A 588 18.47 21.62 -7.22
C LEU A 588 19.79 20.84 -7.32
N LEU A 589 19.82 19.76 -8.12
CA LEU A 589 20.95 18.83 -8.15
C LEU A 589 22.17 19.32 -8.93
N PRO A 590 22.07 19.95 -10.12
CA PRO A 590 23.26 20.34 -10.87
C PRO A 590 24.20 21.29 -10.10
N PRO A 591 23.70 22.33 -9.37
CA PRO A 591 24.55 23.16 -8.53
C PRO A 591 25.29 22.37 -7.44
N LEU A 592 24.63 21.40 -6.80
CA LEU A 592 25.23 20.55 -5.76
C LEU A 592 26.40 19.73 -6.31
N LEU A 593 26.28 19.21 -7.53
CA LEU A 593 27.29 18.35 -8.17
C LEU A 593 28.34 19.12 -8.98
N SER A 594 28.15 20.42 -9.19
CA SER A 594 29.11 21.28 -9.90
C SER A 594 30.35 21.62 -9.07
N ARG A 595 30.27 21.48 -7.73
CA ARG A 595 31.34 21.84 -6.79
C ARG A 595 32.39 20.74 -6.61
N THR A 596 32.23 19.58 -7.24
CA THR A 596 33.21 18.48 -7.17
C THR A 596 34.48 18.84 -7.93
N VAL A 597 35.42 19.50 -7.24
CA VAL A 597 36.80 19.64 -7.69
C VAL A 597 37.42 18.23 -7.76
N SER A 598 38.04 17.91 -8.90
CA SER A 598 38.74 16.63 -9.12
C SER A 598 39.68 16.28 -7.96
N PRO A 599 39.85 14.99 -7.60
CA PRO A 599 40.89 14.60 -6.68
C PRO A 599 42.24 15.04 -7.26
N ALA A 600 43.02 15.73 -6.42
CA ALA A 600 44.33 16.25 -6.79
C ALA A 600 45.20 15.14 -7.42
N VAL A 601 45.67 15.39 -8.64
CA VAL A 601 46.80 14.67 -9.20
C VAL A 601 48.03 15.12 -8.41
N ASN A 602 48.42 14.33 -7.41
CA ASN A 602 49.71 14.51 -6.76
C ASN A 602 50.80 14.08 -7.76
N GLY A 603 51.58 15.06 -8.20
CA GLY A 603 52.87 14.85 -8.88
C GLY A 603 53.99 14.53 -7.91
#